data_AF-A0A819TC01-F1
#
_entry.id   AF-A0A819TC01-F1
#
_cell.length_a   1.000
_cell.length_b   1.000
_cell.length_c   1.000
_cell.angle_alpha   90.00
_cell.angle_beta   90.00
_cell.angle_gamma   90.00
#
_symmetry.space_group_name_H-M   'P 1'
#
loop_
_entity.id
_entity.type
_entity.pdbx_description
1 polymer ?
#
loop_
_entity_poly.entity_id
_entity_poly.type
_entity_poly.pdbx_seq_one_letter_code
_entity_poly.pdbx_strand_id
1 'polypeptide(L)'
;MFFKRKRWVTICILSQWTAGFIISIPFLCRPKPHCDFWIWMHIYTFIMIVVIPSIISLITNIILFKYARSSSRRIHPETLSAQISVHHPQIFLIRHRDVLLLRQMISMFCIFIGSWGPLYLTLVLQRLINISPLVIPILMFIAESAVLIDIIKLFVANQEMRQYFRQKMFRCLQEYQ
;
A
#
# COMPACT_ATOMS: atom_id res chain seq x y z
N MET A 1 3.61 1.28 19.00
CA MET A 1 2.39 1.48 19.83
C MET A 1 1.72 2.84 19.60
N PHE A 2 1.95 3.52 18.46
CA PHE A 2 1.43 4.87 18.18
C PHE A 2 -0.02 4.90 17.63
N PHE A 3 -0.50 3.79 17.06
CA PHE A 3 -1.79 3.73 16.35
C PHE A 3 -3.01 3.29 17.18
N LYS A 4 -2.89 3.12 18.51
CA LYS A 4 -4.03 2.67 19.34
C LYS A 4 -5.13 3.71 19.52
N ARG A 5 -4.88 4.99 19.22
CA ARG A 5 -5.86 6.07 19.35
C ARG A 5 -6.42 6.43 17.99
N LYS A 6 -7.75 6.31 17.81
CA LYS A 6 -8.49 6.71 16.60
C LYS A 6 -8.08 8.10 16.09
N ARG A 7 -7.79 9.03 17.00
CA ARG A 7 -7.32 10.39 16.70
C ARG A 7 -6.06 10.43 15.82
N TRP A 8 -5.08 9.54 16.06
CA TRP A 8 -3.86 9.50 15.25
C TRP A 8 -4.11 9.00 13.84
N VAL A 9 -4.98 7.99 13.69
CA VAL A 9 -5.41 7.50 12.36
C VAL A 9 -6.09 8.62 11.58
N THR A 10 -6.99 9.37 12.20
CA THR A 10 -7.66 10.52 11.57
C THR A 10 -6.66 11.59 11.13
N ILE A 11 -5.69 11.94 11.99
CA ILE A 11 -4.65 12.92 11.65
C ILE A 11 -3.82 12.43 10.46
N CYS A 12 -3.42 11.16 10.43
CA CYS A 12 -2.70 10.58 9.29
C CYS A 12 -3.52 10.68 8.00
N ILE A 13 -4.80 10.29 8.03
CA ILE A 13 -5.69 10.36 6.86
C ILE A 13 -5.79 11.81 6.36
N LEU A 14 -6.06 12.77 7.25
CA LEU A 14 -6.18 14.18 6.87
C LEU A 14 -4.85 14.71 6.30
N SER A 15 -3.71 14.37 6.92
CA SER A 15 -2.40 14.76 6.40
C SER A 15 -2.12 14.20 5.01
N GLN A 16 -2.57 12.97 4.73
CA GLN A 16 -2.41 12.34 3.42
C GLN A 16 -3.26 13.04 2.36
N TRP A 17 -4.48 13.44 2.69
CA TRP A 17 -5.32 14.26 1.81
C TRP A 17 -4.72 15.64 1.54
N THR A 18 -4.22 16.33 2.58
CA THR A 18 -3.54 17.62 2.41
C THR A 18 -2.30 17.49 1.53
N ALA A 19 -1.48 16.44 1.74
CA ALA A 19 -0.33 16.17 0.89
C ALA A 19 -0.74 15.90 -0.57
N GLY A 20 -1.78 15.09 -0.79
CA GLY A 20 -2.32 14.82 -2.12
C GLY A 20 -2.82 16.09 -2.82
N PHE A 21 -3.47 16.99 -2.08
CA PHE A 21 -3.90 18.28 -2.59
C PHE A 21 -2.70 19.13 -2.99
N ILE A 22 -1.68 19.26 -2.13
CA ILE A 22 -0.45 20.02 -2.41
C ILE A 22 0.24 19.51 -3.68
N ILE A 23 0.36 18.18 -3.82
CA ILE A 23 0.97 17.55 -5.01
C ILE A 23 0.15 17.84 -6.29
N SER A 24 -1.15 18.07 -6.15
CA SER A 24 -2.04 18.34 -7.29
C SER A 24 -2.07 19.82 -7.70
N ILE A 25 -1.61 20.76 -6.86
CA ILE A 25 -1.61 22.20 -7.13
C ILE A 25 -0.94 22.56 -8.49
N PRO A 26 0.23 22.00 -8.84
CA PRO A 26 0.89 22.31 -10.11
C PRO A 26 0.05 21.97 -11.36
N PHE A 27 -0.93 21.07 -11.24
CA PHE A 27 -1.84 20.72 -12.33
C PHE A 27 -3.06 21.64 -12.42
N LEU A 28 -3.47 22.27 -11.31
CA LEU A 28 -4.60 23.19 -11.25
C LEU A 28 -4.22 24.56 -11.82
N CYS A 29 -3.01 25.01 -11.52
CA CYS A 29 -2.43 26.16 -12.19
C CYS A 29 -2.04 25.69 -13.60
N ARG A 30 -2.83 26.01 -14.64
CA ARG A 30 -2.40 25.82 -16.04
C ARG A 30 -1.41 26.94 -16.40
N PRO A 31 -0.08 26.76 -16.31
CA PRO A 31 0.80 27.79 -16.84
C PRO A 31 0.67 27.86 -18.36
N LYS A 32 1.04 29.01 -18.90
CA LYS A 32 1.15 29.23 -20.33
C LYS A 32 2.05 28.13 -20.93
N PRO A 33 1.70 27.61 -22.13
CA PRO A 33 2.36 26.45 -22.71
C PRO A 33 3.78 26.81 -23.18
N HIS A 34 4.74 26.77 -22.25
CA HIS A 34 6.14 26.59 -22.60
C HIS A 34 6.42 25.08 -22.63
N CYS A 35 7.06 24.61 -23.70
CA CYS A 35 7.30 23.19 -23.97
C CYS A 35 7.98 22.44 -22.79
N ASP A 36 8.83 23.13 -22.03
CA ASP A 36 9.59 22.53 -20.94
C ASP A 36 8.75 22.23 -19.69
N PHE A 37 7.65 22.97 -19.47
CA PHE A 37 6.83 22.81 -18.28
C PHE A 37 6.18 21.42 -18.21
N TRP A 38 5.72 20.89 -19.35
CA TRP A 38 5.04 19.59 -19.43
C TRP A 38 5.97 18.42 -19.09
N ILE A 39 7.23 18.48 -19.52
CA ILE A 39 8.23 17.45 -19.19
C ILE A 39 8.51 17.47 -17.69
N TRP A 40 8.71 18.67 -17.15
CA TRP A 40 8.97 18.85 -15.73
C TRP A 40 7.80 18.33 -14.89
N MET A 41 6.56 18.53 -15.33
CA MET A 41 5.36 17.98 -14.69
C MET A 41 5.36 16.45 -14.67
N HIS A 42 5.68 15.77 -15.77
CA HIS A 42 5.75 14.30 -15.78
C HIS A 42 6.85 13.76 -14.87
N ILE A 43 8.03 14.40 -14.86
CA ILE A 43 9.14 14.04 -13.96
C ILE A 43 8.72 14.25 -12.50
N TYR A 44 8.14 15.42 -12.18
CA TYR A 44 7.63 15.75 -10.86
C TYR A 44 6.62 14.69 -10.38
N THR A 45 5.67 14.33 -11.24
CA THR A 45 4.64 13.33 -10.96
C THR A 45 5.25 11.96 -10.68
N PHE A 46 6.18 11.52 -11.51
CA PHE A 46 6.89 10.26 -11.33
C PHE A 46 7.64 10.22 -9.99
N ILE A 47 8.33 11.30 -9.64
CA ILE A 47 9.05 11.41 -8.37
C ILE A 47 8.09 11.35 -7.18
N MET A 48 7.03 12.17 -7.20
CA MET A 48 6.11 12.30 -6.07
C MET A 48 5.21 11.07 -5.88
N ILE A 49 4.77 10.43 -6.96
CA ILE A 49 3.81 9.30 -6.90
C ILE A 49 4.52 7.94 -6.83
N VAL A 50 5.69 7.79 -7.47
CA VAL A 50 6.39 6.51 -7.54
C VAL A 50 7.63 6.53 -6.66
N VAL A 51 8.59 7.43 -6.91
CA VAL A 51 9.92 7.34 -6.29
C VAL A 51 9.86 7.57 -4.77
N ILE A 52 9.25 8.65 -4.30
CA ILE A 52 9.20 8.99 -2.87
C ILE A 52 8.44 7.92 -2.07
N PRO A 53 7.20 7.52 -2.44
CA PRO A 53 6.50 6.45 -1.73
C PRO A 53 7.29 5.15 -1.76
N SER A 54 8.03 4.89 -2.85
CA SER A 54 8.85 3.68 -2.96
C SER A 54 9.98 3.64 -1.94
N ILE A 55 10.70 4.75 -1.80
CA ILE A 55 11.81 4.89 -0.86
C ILE A 55 11.28 4.80 0.58
N ILE A 56 10.20 5.51 0.91
CA ILE A 56 9.61 5.50 2.25
C ILE A 56 9.15 4.09 2.62
N SER A 57 8.45 3.40 1.71
CA SER A 57 7.99 2.02 1.92
C SER A 57 9.17 1.06 2.09
N LEU A 58 10.21 1.16 1.25
CA LEU A 58 11.41 0.34 1.36
C LEU A 58 12.11 0.53 2.71
N ILE A 59 12.34 1.78 3.13
CA ILE A 59 12.95 2.11 4.43
C ILE A 59 12.10 1.52 5.57
N THR A 60 10.78 1.73 5.52
CA THR A 60 9.85 1.24 6.56
C THR A 60 9.87 -0.28 6.64
N ASN A 61 9.86 -0.97 5.49
CA ASN A 61 9.93 -2.43 5.42
C ASN A 61 11.25 -2.97 5.96
N ILE A 62 12.39 -2.32 5.65
CA ILE A 62 13.71 -2.69 6.20
C ILE A 62 13.72 -2.53 7.73
N ILE A 63 13.20 -1.42 8.26
CA ILE A 63 13.12 -1.16 9.70
C ILE A 63 12.26 -2.23 10.36
N LEU A 64 11.08 -2.53 9.80
CA LEU A 64 10.15 -3.49 10.36
C LEU A 64 10.71 -4.92 10.31
N PHE A 65 11.40 -5.29 9.22
CA PHE A 65 12.10 -6.56 9.11
C PHE A 65 13.22 -6.70 10.16
N LYS A 66 14.05 -5.66 10.34
CA LYS A 66 15.10 -5.64 11.38
C LYS A 66 14.49 -5.79 12.77
N TYR A 67 13.38 -5.10 13.05
CA TYR A 67 12.65 -5.21 14.31
C TYR A 67 12.10 -6.62 14.54
N ALA A 68 11.44 -7.21 13.54
CA ALA A 68 10.89 -8.56 13.62
C ALA A 68 11.97 -9.64 13.82
N ARG A 69 13.14 -9.48 13.17
CA ARG A 69 14.30 -10.38 13.32
C ARG A 69 14.96 -10.25 14.68
N SER A 70 15.12 -9.02 15.19
CA SER A 70 15.65 -8.76 16.54
C SER A 70 14.74 -9.34 17.62
N SER A 71 13.42 -9.19 17.47
CA SER A 71 12.43 -9.81 18.35
C SER A 71 12.49 -11.35 18.28
N SER A 72 12.79 -11.95 17.12
CA SER A 72 12.97 -13.41 17.00
C SER A 72 14.17 -13.94 17.75
N ARG A 73 15.30 -13.24 17.69
CA ARG A 73 16.56 -13.70 18.29
C ARG A 73 16.52 -13.68 19.82
N ARG A 74 15.69 -12.83 20.43
CA ARG A 74 15.51 -12.81 21.89
C ARG A 74 14.71 -14.00 22.43
N ILE A 75 14.09 -14.80 21.56
CA ILE A 75 13.30 -15.99 21.94
C ILE A 75 14.05 -17.26 21.48
N HIS A 76 15.38 -17.30 21.65
CA HIS A 76 16.11 -18.56 21.49
C HIS A 76 15.99 -19.40 22.78
N PRO A 77 15.84 -20.73 22.64
CA PRO A 77 15.26 -21.59 23.66
C PRO A 77 16.34 -22.22 24.54
N GLU A 78 17.09 -21.45 25.32
CA GLU A 78 17.96 -22.04 26.36
C GLU A 78 17.29 -22.14 27.74
N THR A 79 16.03 -21.70 27.87
CA THR A 79 15.26 -21.77 29.12
C THR A 79 13.82 -22.28 28.94
N LEU A 80 13.53 -22.95 27.82
CA LEU A 80 12.18 -23.47 27.50
C LEU A 80 11.90 -24.89 28.02
N SER A 81 12.83 -25.47 28.80
CA SER A 81 12.66 -26.79 29.42
C SER A 81 11.94 -26.77 30.78
N ALA A 82 11.62 -25.60 31.36
CA ALA A 82 11.09 -25.57 32.75
C ALA A 82 9.83 -24.72 33.00
N GLN A 83 9.30 -23.93 32.05
CA GLN A 83 8.15 -23.05 32.31
C GLN A 83 7.13 -23.03 31.16
N ILE A 84 6.61 -24.20 30.81
CA ILE A 84 5.37 -24.32 30.05
C ILE A 84 4.21 -24.12 31.03
N SER A 85 3.79 -22.88 31.26
CA SER A 85 2.57 -22.60 32.02
C SER A 85 1.95 -21.25 31.62
N VAL A 86 0.94 -21.32 30.76
CA VAL A 86 -0.29 -20.49 30.76
C VAL A 86 -0.26 -19.07 30.19
N HIS A 87 0.89 -18.39 29.95
CA HIS A 87 0.87 -16.98 29.47
C HIS A 87 1.42 -16.67 28.07
N HIS A 88 1.98 -17.63 27.34
CA HIS A 88 2.66 -17.35 26.06
C HIS A 88 1.93 -17.53 24.71
N PRO A 89 0.68 -18.03 24.60
CA PRO A 89 0.07 -18.22 23.27
C PRO A 89 -0.30 -16.90 22.57
N GLN A 90 -0.62 -15.84 23.33
CA GLN A 90 -1.04 -14.56 22.76
C GLN A 90 0.09 -13.81 22.03
N ILE A 91 1.32 -13.87 22.55
CA ILE A 91 2.49 -13.17 21.95
C ILE A 91 2.86 -13.80 20.60
N PHE A 92 2.80 -15.12 20.50
CA PHE A 92 3.06 -15.84 19.24
C PHE A 92 1.99 -15.52 18.17
N LEU A 93 0.71 -15.46 18.57
CA LEU A 93 -0.41 -15.14 17.69
C LEU A 93 -0.36 -13.70 17.15
N ILE A 94 -0.02 -12.73 18.01
CA ILE A 94 0.17 -11.31 17.61
C ILE A 94 1.30 -11.20 16.58
N ARG A 95 2.41 -11.88 16.82
CA ARG A 95 3.59 -11.85 15.94
C ARG A 95 3.31 -12.46 14.57
N HIS A 96 2.56 -13.56 14.50
CA HIS A 96 2.15 -14.16 13.23
C HIS A 96 1.22 -13.24 12.43
N ARG A 97 0.27 -12.57 13.11
CA ARG A 97 -0.62 -11.60 12.47
C ARG A 97 0.15 -10.42 11.88
N ASP A 98 1.11 -9.87 12.62
CA ASP A 98 1.91 -8.72 12.15
C ASP A 98 2.80 -9.08 10.95
N VAL A 99 3.36 -10.30 10.93
CA VAL A 99 4.14 -10.80 9.77
C VAL A 99 3.24 -11.02 8.55
N LEU A 100 2.03 -11.57 8.74
CA LEU A 100 1.07 -11.74 7.66
C LEU A 100 0.63 -10.40 7.07
N LEU A 101 0.32 -9.41 7.93
CA LEU A 101 -0.02 -8.05 7.52
C LEU A 101 1.14 -7.39 6.77
N LEU A 102 2.37 -7.52 7.25
CA LEU A 102 3.55 -7.01 6.55
C LEU A 102 3.69 -7.62 5.15
N ARG A 103 3.53 -8.95 5.03
CA ARG A 103 3.59 -9.65 3.75
C ARG A 103 2.53 -9.13 2.78
N GLN A 104 1.32 -8.85 3.26
CA GLN A 104 0.25 -8.27 2.46
C GLN A 104 0.58 -6.84 2.02
N MET A 105 1.07 -5.99 2.92
CA MET A 105 1.48 -4.62 2.61
C MET A 105 2.59 -4.58 1.56
N ILE A 106 3.62 -5.43 1.70
CA ILE A 106 4.70 -5.56 0.70
C ILE A 106 4.12 -6.01 -0.65
N SER A 107 3.22 -7.00 -0.64
CA SER A 107 2.62 -7.50 -1.88
C SER A 107 1.78 -6.45 -2.61
N MET A 108 0.96 -5.68 -1.89
CA MET A 108 0.18 -4.57 -2.46
C MET A 108 1.10 -3.48 -3.01
N PHE A 109 2.15 -3.16 -2.28
CA PHE A 109 3.14 -2.19 -2.72
C PHE A 109 3.91 -2.62 -3.99
N CYS A 110 4.26 -3.91 -4.12
CA CYS A 110 4.86 -4.43 -5.35
C CYS A 110 3.91 -4.35 -6.54
N ILE A 111 2.61 -4.62 -6.34
CA ILE A 111 1.58 -4.46 -7.38
C ILE A 111 1.48 -3.00 -7.79
N PHE A 112 1.46 -2.09 -6.82
CA PHE A 112 1.42 -0.65 -7.07
C PHE A 112 2.60 -0.19 -7.93
N ILE A 113 3.84 -0.49 -7.53
CA ILE A 113 5.03 -0.10 -8.31
C ILE A 113 5.03 -0.77 -9.69
N GLY A 114 4.74 -2.06 -9.74
CA GLY A 114 4.77 -2.84 -10.98
C GLY A 114 3.76 -2.34 -12.02
N SER A 115 2.68 -1.71 -11.57
CA SER A 115 1.61 -1.23 -12.46
C SER A 115 1.76 0.26 -12.79
N TRP A 116 1.96 1.10 -11.77
CA TRP A 116 2.05 2.56 -11.93
C TRP A 116 3.43 3.04 -12.37
N GLY A 117 4.50 2.35 -11.97
CA GLY A 117 5.86 2.69 -12.33
C GLY A 117 6.08 2.72 -13.84
N PRO A 118 5.76 1.64 -14.58
CA PRO A 118 5.88 1.61 -16.03
C PRO A 118 5.03 2.66 -16.74
N LEU A 119 3.81 2.94 -16.24
CA LEU A 119 2.94 3.98 -16.81
C LEU A 119 3.62 5.35 -16.77
N TYR A 120 4.05 5.80 -15.59
CA TYR A 120 4.69 7.11 -15.44
C TYR A 120 6.06 7.17 -16.10
N LEU A 121 6.83 6.07 -16.09
CA LEU A 121 8.09 5.99 -16.82
C LEU A 121 7.87 6.16 -18.32
N THR A 122 6.84 5.53 -18.88
CA THR A 122 6.47 5.65 -20.30
C THR A 122 6.10 7.08 -20.66
N LEU A 123 5.39 7.81 -19.79
CA LEU A 123 5.06 9.22 -20.01
C LEU A 123 6.31 10.12 -20.07
N VAL A 124 7.34 9.82 -19.26
CA VAL A 124 8.64 10.51 -19.33
C VAL A 124 9.39 10.12 -20.61
N LEU A 125 9.40 8.83 -20.97
CA LEU A 125 10.12 8.30 -22.12
C LEU A 125 9.49 8.66 -23.47
N GLN A 126 8.19 8.94 -23.54
CA GLN A 126 7.47 9.28 -24.78
C GLN A 126 8.09 10.49 -25.52
N ARG A 127 8.83 11.35 -24.80
CA ARG A 127 9.55 12.48 -25.38
C ARG A 127 10.93 12.14 -25.92
N LEU A 128 11.53 11.06 -25.42
CA LEU A 128 12.86 10.60 -25.82
C LEU A 128 12.80 9.57 -26.95
N ILE A 129 11.75 8.76 -26.96
CA ILE A 129 11.59 7.63 -27.85
C ILE A 129 10.17 7.65 -28.41
N ASN A 130 10.02 7.27 -29.68
CA ASN A 130 8.72 7.14 -30.31
C ASN A 130 8.02 5.87 -29.79
N ILE A 131 7.06 6.03 -28.88
CA ILE A 131 6.33 4.91 -28.25
C ILE A 131 5.03 4.69 -29.01
N SER A 132 4.68 3.43 -29.25
CA SER A 132 3.40 3.08 -29.89
C SER A 132 2.23 3.65 -29.08
N PRO A 133 1.24 4.28 -29.74
CA PRO A 133 0.10 4.91 -29.06
C PRO A 133 -0.77 3.92 -28.27
N LEU A 134 -0.64 2.61 -28.53
CA LEU A 134 -1.36 1.56 -27.81
C LEU A 134 -0.73 1.23 -26.44
N VAL A 135 0.54 1.57 -26.21
CA VAL A 135 1.24 1.20 -24.96
C VAL A 135 0.65 1.94 -23.76
N ILE A 136 0.37 3.24 -23.90
CA ILE A 136 -0.19 4.07 -22.83
C ILE A 136 -1.55 3.56 -22.33
N PRO A 137 -2.57 3.32 -23.20
CA PRO A 137 -3.87 2.82 -22.72
C PRO A 137 -3.77 1.42 -22.12
N ILE A 138 -2.89 0.55 -22.62
CA ILE A 138 -2.65 -0.78 -22.01
C ILE A 138 -2.07 -0.62 -20.61
N LEU A 139 -1.04 0.22 -20.43
CA LEU A 139 -0.44 0.47 -19.11
C LEU A 139 -1.42 1.15 -18.14
N MET A 140 -2.27 2.03 -18.65
CA MET A 140 -3.33 2.67 -17.87
C MET A 140 -4.34 1.63 -17.38
N PHE A 141 -4.80 0.74 -18.26
CA PHE A 141 -5.68 -0.37 -17.89
C PHE A 141 -5.04 -1.29 -16.83
N ILE A 142 -3.74 -1.61 -16.98
CA ILE A 142 -2.99 -2.40 -15.99
C ILE A 142 -2.96 -1.66 -14.63
N ALA A 143 -2.62 -0.37 -14.61
CA ALA A 143 -2.58 0.46 -13.40
C ALA A 143 -3.94 0.55 -12.70
N GLU A 144 -5.03 0.71 -13.44
CA GLU A 144 -6.39 0.76 -12.88
C GLU A 144 -6.82 -0.60 -12.32
N SER A 145 -6.55 -1.69 -13.06
CA SER A 145 -6.85 -3.06 -12.61
C SER A 145 -6.09 -3.44 -11.34
N ALA A 146 -4.91 -2.87 -11.11
CA ALA A 146 -4.11 -3.08 -9.91
C ALA A 146 -4.85 -2.64 -8.63
N VAL A 147 -5.60 -1.53 -8.70
CA VAL A 147 -6.43 -1.05 -7.58
C VAL A 147 -7.52 -2.05 -7.24
N LEU A 148 -8.16 -2.64 -8.24
CA LEU A 148 -9.16 -3.69 -8.04
C LEU A 148 -8.55 -4.93 -7.40
N ILE A 149 -7.37 -5.35 -7.85
CA ILE A 149 -6.63 -6.48 -7.26
C ILE A 149 -6.32 -6.20 -5.79
N ASP A 150 -5.91 -4.99 -5.43
CA ASP A 150 -5.63 -4.62 -4.04
C ASP A 150 -6.89 -4.63 -3.17
N ILE A 151 -8.04 -4.15 -3.69
CA ILE A 151 -9.34 -4.23 -3.00
C ILE A 151 -9.73 -5.69 -2.76
N ILE A 152 -9.63 -6.54 -3.78
CA ILE A 152 -9.92 -7.98 -3.67
C ILE A 152 -8.99 -8.62 -2.64
N LYS A 153 -7.69 -8.31 -2.67
CA LYS A 153 -6.72 -8.81 -1.69
C LYS A 153 -7.06 -8.38 -0.27
N LEU A 154 -7.41 -7.12 -0.04
CA LEU A 154 -7.82 -6.61 1.27
C LEU A 154 -9.07 -7.34 1.78
N PHE A 155 -10.04 -7.57 0.90
CA PHE A 155 -11.26 -8.30 1.22
C PHE A 155 -10.98 -9.78 1.57
N VAL A 156 -10.15 -10.46 0.76
CA VAL A 156 -9.75 -11.86 0.98
C VAL A 156 -8.80 -12.01 2.17
N ALA A 157 -8.09 -10.95 2.58
CA ALA A 157 -7.28 -10.94 3.79
C ALA A 157 -8.13 -10.77 5.05
N ASN A 158 -9.16 -9.93 5.02
CA ASN A 158 -9.92 -9.55 6.20
C ASN A 158 -11.09 -10.51 6.50
N GLN A 159 -10.85 -11.46 7.42
CA GLN A 159 -11.86 -12.45 7.81
C GLN A 159 -13.11 -11.83 8.44
N GLU A 160 -12.95 -10.80 9.27
CA GLU A 160 -14.07 -10.12 9.95
C GLU A 160 -15.00 -9.45 8.94
N MET A 161 -14.43 -8.74 7.95
CA MET A 161 -15.22 -8.16 6.86
C MET A 161 -15.98 -9.23 6.07
N ARG A 162 -15.34 -10.37 5.75
CA ARG A 162 -16.02 -11.46 5.05
C ARG A 162 -17.17 -12.04 5.85
N GLN A 163 -16.98 -12.24 7.15
CA GLN A 163 -18.03 -12.73 8.04
C GLN A 163 -19.20 -11.75 8.12
N TYR A 164 -18.91 -10.45 8.27
CA TYR A 164 -19.93 -9.40 8.27
C TYR A 164 -20.73 -9.37 6.95
N PHE A 165 -20.05 -9.40 5.80
CA PHE A 165 -20.71 -9.43 4.50
C PHE A 165 -21.56 -10.68 4.29
N ARG A 166 -21.04 -11.87 4.66
CA ARG A 166 -21.81 -13.12 4.59
C ARG A 166 -23.06 -13.08 5.45
N GLN A 167 -22.95 -12.61 6.70
CA GLN A 167 -24.08 -12.50 7.62
C GLN A 167 -25.15 -11.52 7.12
N LYS A 168 -24.74 -10.40 6.52
CA LYS A 168 -25.67 -9.40 5.98
C LYS A 168 -26.34 -9.88 4.70
N MET A 169 -25.59 -10.52 3.80
CA MET A 169 -26.12 -11.12 2.57
C MET A 169 -27.14 -12.23 2.89
N PHE A 170 -26.82 -13.08 3.88
CA PHE A 170 -27.73 -14.15 4.31
C PHE A 170 -29.04 -13.61 4.88
N ARG A 171 -28.98 -12.52 5.66
CA ARG A 171 -30.19 -11.84 6.17
C ARG A 171 -31.04 -11.24 5.05
N CYS A 172 -30.44 -10.55 4.08
CA CYS A 172 -31.18 -10.00 2.95
C CYS A 172 -31.84 -11.08 2.08
N LEU A 173 -31.21 -12.26 1.97
CA LEU A 173 -31.79 -13.40 1.25
C LEU A 173 -32.97 -14.02 2.01
N GLN A 174 -32.95 -14.02 3.35
CA GLN A 174 -34.07 -14.49 4.18
C GLN A 174 -35.27 -13.53 4.19
N GLU A 175 -35.06 -12.22 4.01
CA GLU A 175 -36.15 -11.23 3.92
C GLU A 175 -36.90 -11.26 2.58
N TYR A 176 -36.37 -11.96 1.57
CA TYR A 176 -36.95 -12.10 0.23
C TYR A 176 -37.70 -13.43 0.00
N GLN A 177 -37.68 -14.34 0.98
CA GLN A 177 -38.42 -15.62 0.96
C GLN A 177 -39.66 -15.54 1.83
#